data_AF-A0A954TZ22-F1
#
_entry.id   AF-A0A954TZ22-F1
#
_cell.length_a   1.000
_cell.length_b   1.000
_cell.length_c   1.000
_cell.angle_alpha   90.00
_cell.angle_beta   90.00
_cell.angle_gamma   90.00
#
_symmetry.space_group_name_H-M   'P 1'
#
loop_
_entity.id
_entity.type
_entity.pdbx_description
1 polymer ?
#
loop_
_entity_poly.entity_id
_entity_poly.type
_entity_poly.pdbx_seq_one_letter_code
_entity_poly.pdbx_strand_id
1 'polypeptide(L)'
;MSITQFQRLVQPFTNPNPCLLAAQRFGVLMLLCLGNAAAAGNEPLAIKSDTKLDPNRTYGPIVIEASNLVLDGQGATIEPGELMPVNQRHGVGIDARGVSNVTIKNVRVRGWEIGLQVVDGQRWQVLDCDFSDNFHDPTFGWGENGRRGGVLWENVSDSIITRCIAKRNWDACTLIGSHRNLVESNDFSETSNTCLKLWNACDNRVLDNKLRYGIRIDPGEVHARDSTCVLIESGSNRNRFLRNDCRYGGDGIFIRVLNQWVSEENYFEENDCSYANNNCVEAWAPRNTWVRNKANHGSYG
;
A
#
# COMPACT_ATOMS: atom_id res chain seq x y z
N MET A 1 -31.11 -25.24 -14.79
CA MET A 1 -31.56 -23.88 -15.19
C MET A 1 -30.34 -23.11 -15.65
N SER A 2 -30.46 -22.36 -16.74
CA SER A 2 -29.40 -22.06 -17.70
C SER A 2 -28.33 -21.05 -17.25
N ILE A 3 -27.13 -21.29 -17.77
CA ILE A 3 -26.01 -20.35 -17.93
C ILE A 3 -26.42 -19.25 -18.92
N THR A 4 -26.52 -18.00 -18.47
CA THR A 4 -26.20 -16.77 -19.24
C THR A 4 -26.46 -15.53 -18.40
N GLN A 5 -25.40 -14.81 -18.01
CA GLN A 5 -25.29 -13.33 -18.00
C GLN A 5 -24.05 -12.90 -17.22
N PHE A 6 -22.89 -12.89 -17.87
CA PHE A 6 -21.73 -12.10 -17.44
C PHE A 6 -20.94 -11.69 -18.67
N GLN A 7 -21.32 -10.57 -19.27
CA GLN A 7 -20.49 -9.83 -20.22
C GLN A 7 -20.81 -8.34 -20.08
N ARG A 8 -19.88 -7.60 -19.50
CA ARG A 8 -19.56 -6.19 -19.82
C ARG A 8 -18.43 -5.76 -18.89
N LEU A 9 -17.23 -5.62 -19.45
CA LEU A 9 -16.22 -4.60 -19.09
C LEU A 9 -14.95 -4.87 -19.90
N VAL A 10 -14.96 -4.44 -21.17
CA VAL A 10 -13.74 -4.10 -21.89
C VAL A 10 -14.08 -2.87 -22.74
N GLN A 11 -13.57 -1.71 -22.35
CA GLN A 11 -13.48 -0.53 -23.20
C GLN A 11 -12.06 0.04 -23.01
N PRO A 12 -11.27 0.15 -24.09
CA PRO A 12 -9.93 0.73 -24.04
C PRO A 12 -9.97 2.26 -24.12
N PHE A 13 -8.96 2.89 -23.53
CA PHE A 13 -8.64 4.31 -23.63
C PHE A 13 -8.46 4.75 -25.09
N THR A 14 -9.17 5.81 -25.50
CA THR A 14 -8.75 6.71 -26.57
C THR A 14 -9.13 8.16 -26.24
N ASN A 15 -8.11 9.02 -26.21
CA ASN A 15 -8.25 10.47 -26.28
C ASN A 15 -8.36 10.85 -27.77
N PRO A 16 -9.18 11.86 -28.14
CA PRO A 16 -8.54 13.02 -28.76
C PRO A 16 -9.24 14.37 -28.48
N ASN A 17 -8.43 15.40 -28.23
CA ASN A 17 -8.70 16.78 -28.63
C ASN A 17 -8.38 16.90 -30.14
N PRO A 18 -8.99 17.81 -30.95
CA PRO A 18 -8.80 19.26 -30.75
C PRO A 18 -9.88 20.24 -31.29
N CYS A 19 -9.63 21.53 -30.98
CA CYS A 19 -10.01 22.77 -31.69
C CYS A 19 -11.47 23.30 -31.64
N LEU A 20 -11.66 24.52 -31.12
CA LEU A 20 -11.95 25.73 -31.93
C LEU A 20 -12.13 27.04 -31.12
N LEU A 21 -11.30 28.02 -31.48
CA LEU A 21 -11.40 29.50 -31.56
C LEU A 21 -12.23 30.38 -30.57
N ALA A 22 -11.45 31.29 -29.93
CA ALA A 22 -11.47 32.77 -30.01
C ALA A 22 -12.66 33.62 -29.49
N ALA A 23 -12.35 34.55 -28.56
CA ALA A 23 -12.62 35.99 -28.70
C ALA A 23 -11.92 36.83 -27.61
N GLN A 24 -11.37 37.97 -28.01
CA GLN A 24 -10.62 38.98 -27.25
C GLN A 24 -11.48 39.75 -26.23
N ARG A 25 -10.89 40.21 -25.11
CA ARG A 25 -11.08 41.58 -24.56
C ARG A 25 -9.86 42.06 -23.77
N PHE A 26 -9.44 43.29 -24.06
CA PHE A 26 -8.44 44.08 -23.37
C PHE A 26 -8.89 44.45 -21.95
N GLY A 27 -7.98 44.35 -20.98
CA GLY A 27 -8.14 44.91 -19.63
C GLY A 27 -6.76 45.20 -19.04
N VAL A 28 -6.43 46.48 -18.89
CA VAL A 28 -5.23 46.98 -18.22
C VAL A 28 -5.34 46.67 -16.73
N LEU A 29 -4.42 45.89 -16.17
CA LEU A 29 -4.36 45.61 -14.73
C LEU A 29 -3.09 46.21 -14.13
N MET A 30 -3.28 47.09 -13.15
CA MET A 30 -2.25 47.71 -12.32
C MET A 30 -1.39 46.66 -11.61
N LEU A 31 -0.08 46.84 -11.71
CA LEU A 31 0.94 46.06 -11.01
C LEU A 31 0.97 46.49 -9.53
N LEU A 32 0.43 45.67 -8.64
CA LEU A 32 0.66 45.76 -7.19
C LEU A 32 1.74 44.73 -6.83
N CYS A 33 2.96 45.23 -6.58
CA CYS A 33 4.07 44.46 -6.02
C CYS A 33 3.76 44.07 -4.58
N LEU A 34 3.14 42.91 -4.39
CA LEU A 34 3.15 42.21 -3.11
C LEU A 34 4.45 41.41 -3.03
N GLY A 35 5.21 41.66 -1.96
CA GLY A 35 6.48 40.97 -1.71
C GLY A 35 6.28 39.46 -1.69
N ASN A 36 7.05 38.77 -2.54
CA ASN A 36 7.23 37.32 -2.46
C ASN A 36 7.88 37.00 -1.11
N ALA A 37 7.07 36.59 -0.13
CA ALA A 37 7.54 35.63 0.85
C ALA A 37 7.75 34.32 0.09
N ALA A 38 8.99 34.06 -0.32
CA ALA A 38 9.37 32.81 -0.97
C ALA A 38 9.00 31.65 -0.03
N ALA A 39 8.04 30.83 -0.47
CA ALA A 39 7.86 29.50 0.09
C ALA A 39 9.21 28.78 0.02
N ALA A 40 9.76 28.42 1.17
CA ALA A 40 11.01 27.69 1.24
C ALA A 40 10.81 26.31 0.61
N GLY A 41 11.20 26.20 -0.68
CA GLY A 41 11.54 25.00 -1.44
C GLY A 41 10.75 23.72 -1.17
N ASN A 42 9.72 23.48 -1.99
CA ASN A 42 9.07 22.17 -2.19
C ASN A 42 9.94 21.17 -3.01
N GLU A 43 11.23 21.44 -3.17
CA GLU A 43 12.11 20.53 -3.92
C GLU A 43 12.42 19.30 -3.06
N PRO A 44 12.22 18.09 -3.60
CA PRO A 44 12.52 16.88 -2.85
C PRO A 44 13.98 16.81 -2.42
N LEU A 45 14.22 16.33 -1.20
CA LEU A 45 15.56 16.03 -0.73
C LEU A 45 16.08 14.79 -1.46
N ALA A 46 17.05 14.99 -2.36
CA ALA A 46 17.72 13.91 -3.07
C ALA A 46 18.78 13.23 -2.19
N ILE A 47 18.67 11.91 -2.01
CA ILE A 47 19.62 11.07 -1.27
C ILE A 47 20.50 10.32 -2.27
N LYS A 48 21.79 10.65 -2.28
CA LYS A 48 22.79 10.11 -3.24
C LYS A 48 23.90 9.28 -2.58
N SER A 49 23.95 9.29 -1.25
CA SER A 49 24.94 8.60 -0.44
C SER A 49 24.35 8.33 0.94
N ASP A 50 25.10 7.61 1.77
CA ASP A 50 24.76 7.42 3.19
C ASP A 50 24.40 8.76 3.83
N THR A 51 23.23 8.81 4.45
CA THR A 51 22.64 10.03 5.00
C THR A 51 22.00 9.75 6.35
N LYS A 52 22.24 10.66 7.30
CA LYS A 52 21.53 10.71 8.58
C LYS A 52 20.67 11.96 8.60
N LEU A 53 19.38 11.80 8.87
CA LEU A 53 18.48 12.94 9.06
C LEU A 53 18.61 13.49 10.47
N ASP A 54 18.34 14.79 10.63
CA ASP A 54 18.22 15.42 11.94
C ASP A 54 16.84 15.04 12.53
N PRO A 55 16.79 14.34 13.68
CA PRO A 55 15.54 13.90 14.28
C PRO A 55 14.64 15.05 14.75
N ASN A 56 15.19 16.26 14.89
CA ASN A 56 14.43 17.45 15.31
C ASN A 56 13.84 18.23 14.14
N ARG A 57 14.08 17.78 12.91
CA ARG A 57 13.60 18.43 11.69
C ARG A 57 12.49 17.61 11.04
N THR A 58 11.48 18.34 10.54
CA THR A 58 10.53 17.81 9.56
C THR A 58 11.08 18.03 8.15
N TYR A 59 11.04 16.99 7.34
CA TYR A 59 11.44 16.99 5.95
C TYR A 59 10.21 16.96 5.06
N GLY A 60 10.31 17.64 3.91
CA GLY A 60 9.39 17.44 2.79
C GLY A 60 9.70 16.11 2.06
N PRO A 61 9.27 15.97 0.80
CA PRO A 61 9.45 14.73 0.06
C PRO A 61 10.93 14.36 -0.10
N ILE A 62 11.22 13.07 -0.11
CA ILE A 62 12.56 12.51 -0.28
C ILE A 62 12.59 11.64 -1.55
N VAL A 63 13.67 11.75 -2.33
CA VAL A 63 13.93 10.87 -3.48
C VAL A 63 15.26 10.14 -3.27
N ILE A 64 15.26 8.82 -3.36
CA ILE A 64 16.48 8.02 -3.34
C ILE A 64 17.01 7.89 -4.77
N GLU A 65 18.16 8.51 -5.05
CA GLU A 65 18.72 8.60 -6.41
C GLU A 65 19.94 7.70 -6.64
N ALA A 66 20.42 7.00 -5.61
CA ALA A 66 21.57 6.10 -5.72
C ALA A 66 21.34 4.76 -5.01
N SER A 67 22.04 3.74 -5.52
CA SER A 67 22.12 2.40 -4.93
C SER A 67 23.26 2.32 -3.89
N ASN A 68 23.27 1.26 -3.08
CA ASN A 68 24.33 0.97 -2.12
C ASN A 68 24.48 2.05 -1.03
N LEU A 69 23.38 2.43 -0.41
CA LEU A 69 23.38 3.46 0.63
C LEU A 69 22.45 3.15 1.79
N VAL A 70 22.66 3.87 2.88
CA VAL A 70 21.82 3.87 4.07
C VAL A 70 21.22 5.26 4.30
N LEU A 71 19.89 5.33 4.36
CA LEU A 71 19.17 6.45 4.94
C LEU A 71 18.75 6.11 6.37
N ASP A 72 19.35 6.77 7.35
CA ASP A 72 18.98 6.66 8.76
C ASP A 72 18.20 7.91 9.18
N GLY A 73 16.90 7.75 9.39
CA GLY A 73 16.01 8.84 9.78
C GLY A 73 16.22 9.33 11.20
N GLN A 74 16.82 8.52 12.09
CA GLN A 74 16.97 8.83 13.52
C GLN A 74 15.67 9.20 14.28
N GLY A 75 14.50 8.93 13.70
CA GLY A 75 13.18 9.34 14.20
C GLY A 75 12.60 10.58 13.52
N ALA A 76 13.28 11.16 12.53
CA ALA A 76 12.82 12.30 11.75
C ALA A 76 11.49 12.03 11.04
N THR A 77 10.72 13.10 10.84
CA THR A 77 9.41 13.05 10.20
C THR A 77 9.48 13.57 8.77
N ILE A 78 8.84 12.86 7.85
CA ILE A 78 8.64 13.22 6.44
C ILE A 78 7.15 13.49 6.23
N GLU A 79 6.79 14.75 5.94
CA GLU A 79 5.39 15.17 5.75
C GLU A 79 5.28 16.32 4.73
N PRO A 80 4.12 16.52 4.06
CA PRO A 80 3.94 17.52 3.01
C PRO A 80 3.85 18.98 3.52
N GLY A 81 4.07 19.21 4.82
CA GLY A 81 3.86 20.50 5.48
C GLY A 81 2.39 20.73 5.86
N GLU A 82 1.53 21.01 4.88
CA GLU A 82 0.08 21.12 5.12
C GLU A 82 -0.60 19.76 4.96
N LEU A 83 -1.29 19.29 6.01
CA LEU A 83 -1.97 18.01 5.99
C LEU A 83 -3.36 18.13 5.35
N MET A 84 -3.50 17.53 4.18
CA MET A 84 -4.81 17.35 3.53
C MET A 84 -5.68 16.34 4.29
N PRO A 85 -7.02 16.40 4.13
CA PRO A 85 -7.92 15.34 4.58
C PRO A 85 -7.43 13.97 4.12
N VAL A 86 -7.59 12.94 4.96
CA VAL A 86 -6.97 11.62 4.78
C VAL A 86 -7.32 10.93 3.44
N ASN A 87 -8.52 11.20 2.90
CA ASN A 87 -9.01 10.67 1.63
C ASN A 87 -8.74 11.59 0.42
N GLN A 88 -7.97 12.67 0.62
CA GLN A 88 -7.56 13.64 -0.40
C GLN A 88 -6.04 13.81 -0.44
N ARG A 89 -5.28 12.96 0.26
CA ARG A 89 -3.81 13.03 0.27
C ARG A 89 -3.24 12.68 -1.10
N HIS A 90 -2.17 13.39 -1.46
CA HIS A 90 -1.48 13.30 -2.74
C HIS A 90 0.03 13.14 -2.54
N GLY A 91 0.72 12.63 -3.56
CA GLY A 91 2.18 12.57 -3.59
C GLY A 91 2.79 11.43 -2.76
N VAL A 92 4.11 11.33 -2.81
CA VAL A 92 4.89 10.25 -2.19
C VAL A 92 5.87 10.84 -1.18
N GLY A 93 5.92 10.27 0.03
CA GLY A 93 6.85 10.74 1.06
C GLY A 93 8.30 10.38 0.77
N ILE A 94 8.55 9.11 0.42
CA ILE A 94 9.84 8.62 -0.05
C ILE A 94 9.64 7.87 -1.37
N ASP A 95 10.20 8.37 -2.47
CA ASP A 95 10.18 7.72 -3.79
C ASP A 95 11.57 7.18 -4.16
N ALA A 96 11.61 5.98 -4.73
CA ALA A 96 12.82 5.34 -5.20
C ALA A 96 12.56 4.51 -6.45
N ARG A 97 13.33 4.73 -7.50
CA ARG A 97 13.13 4.08 -8.81
C ARG A 97 14.44 3.59 -9.40
N GLY A 98 14.51 2.32 -9.82
CA GLY A 98 15.69 1.76 -10.49
C GLY A 98 16.93 1.64 -9.58
N VAL A 99 16.75 1.73 -8.27
CA VAL A 99 17.83 1.71 -7.27
C VAL A 99 17.74 0.46 -6.38
N SER A 100 18.90 -0.03 -5.94
CA SER A 100 19.04 -1.33 -5.28
C SER A 100 20.04 -1.25 -4.13
N ASN A 101 20.00 -2.26 -3.24
CA ASN A 101 20.87 -2.33 -2.08
C ASN A 101 20.78 -1.06 -1.20
N VAL A 102 19.56 -0.64 -0.90
CA VAL A 102 19.27 0.54 -0.07
C VAL A 102 18.71 0.09 1.26
N THR A 103 19.24 0.64 2.35
CA THR A 103 18.64 0.49 3.68
C THR A 103 17.97 1.81 4.07
N ILE A 104 16.69 1.77 4.39
CA ILE A 104 15.99 2.86 5.08
C ILE A 104 15.66 2.39 6.48
N LYS A 105 16.00 3.20 7.49
CA LYS A 105 15.65 2.89 8.87
C LYS A 105 15.26 4.11 9.70
N ASN A 106 14.46 3.90 10.74
CA ASN A 106 14.13 4.92 11.74
C ASN A 106 13.48 6.19 11.14
N VAL A 107 12.66 6.08 10.10
CA VAL A 107 11.90 7.24 9.55
C VAL A 107 10.44 7.16 9.97
N ARG A 108 9.79 8.33 10.08
CA ARG A 108 8.32 8.45 10.18
C ARG A 108 7.79 9.18 8.96
N VAL A 109 6.90 8.56 8.18
CA VAL A 109 6.39 9.11 6.92
C VAL A 109 4.87 9.10 6.93
N ARG A 110 4.26 10.28 6.88
CA ARG A 110 2.81 10.46 7.03
C ARG A 110 2.28 11.62 6.20
N GLY A 111 0.99 11.63 5.96
CA GLY A 111 0.30 12.71 5.25
C GLY A 111 0.31 12.59 3.74
N TRP A 112 0.86 11.50 3.17
CA TRP A 112 1.04 11.32 1.74
C TRP A 112 -0.04 10.42 1.12
N GLU A 113 -0.13 10.40 -0.21
CA GLU A 113 -0.88 9.36 -0.91
C GLU A 113 -0.25 7.99 -0.70
N ILE A 114 1.08 7.95 -0.79
CA ILE A 114 1.92 6.78 -0.53
C ILE A 114 3.06 7.20 0.41
N GLY A 115 3.25 6.50 1.52
CA GLY A 115 4.36 6.76 2.44
C GLY A 115 5.72 6.43 1.80
N LEU A 116 5.91 5.18 1.40
CA LEU A 116 7.11 4.71 0.69
C LEU A 116 6.73 4.04 -0.63
N GLN A 117 7.33 4.51 -1.72
CA GLN A 117 7.24 3.87 -3.03
C GLN A 117 8.62 3.41 -3.49
N VAL A 118 8.72 2.13 -3.86
CA VAL A 118 9.91 1.56 -4.50
C VAL A 118 9.49 0.88 -5.80
N VAL A 119 10.10 1.29 -6.90
CA VAL A 119 9.87 0.73 -8.24
C VAL A 119 11.18 0.21 -8.83
N ASP A 120 11.17 -1.03 -9.33
CA ASP A 120 12.33 -1.67 -9.99
C ASP A 120 13.58 -1.71 -9.09
N GLY A 121 13.53 -2.51 -8.02
CA GLY A 121 14.59 -2.56 -7.01
C GLY A 121 14.87 -3.96 -6.49
N GLN A 122 16.04 -4.14 -5.87
CA GLN A 122 16.38 -5.40 -5.20
C GLN A 122 17.27 -5.16 -3.98
N ARG A 123 17.25 -6.10 -3.03
CA ARG A 123 18.03 -6.05 -1.78
C ARG A 123 17.76 -4.80 -0.94
N TRP A 124 16.51 -4.36 -0.91
CA TRP A 124 16.06 -3.30 -0.01
C TRP A 124 15.93 -3.82 1.41
N GLN A 125 16.26 -2.97 2.38
CA GLN A 125 16.03 -3.21 3.80
C GLN A 125 15.27 -2.02 4.37
N VAL A 126 14.02 -2.24 4.79
CA VAL A 126 13.18 -1.23 5.42
C VAL A 126 12.96 -1.65 6.87
N LEU A 127 13.59 -0.93 7.80
CA LEU A 127 13.78 -1.38 9.18
C LEU A 127 13.28 -0.33 10.17
N ASP A 128 12.44 -0.72 11.12
CA ASP A 128 12.10 0.15 12.26
C ASP A 128 11.49 1.51 11.83
N CYS A 129 10.68 1.49 10.78
CA CYS A 129 10.03 2.68 10.19
C CYS A 129 8.55 2.76 10.54
N ASP A 130 7.98 3.97 10.49
CA ASP A 130 6.55 4.20 10.63
C ASP A 130 6.00 4.88 9.36
N PHE A 131 5.11 4.19 8.66
CA PHE A 131 4.38 4.64 7.46
C PHE A 131 2.87 4.77 7.74
N SER A 132 2.50 5.04 8.99
CA SER A 132 1.11 5.24 9.38
C SER A 132 0.58 6.59 8.90
N ASP A 133 -0.75 6.72 8.88
CA ASP A 133 -1.43 7.97 8.58
C ASP A 133 -1.05 8.55 7.21
N ASN A 134 -1.07 7.73 6.17
CA ASN A 134 -1.07 8.16 4.76
C ASN A 134 -2.50 8.08 4.20
N PHE A 135 -2.70 7.94 2.90
CA PHE A 135 -4.05 7.92 2.33
C PHE A 135 -4.92 6.86 3.00
N HIS A 136 -6.14 7.22 3.39
CA HIS A 136 -7.10 6.35 4.08
C HIS A 136 -8.52 6.80 3.77
N ASP A 137 -9.43 5.86 3.49
CA ASP A 137 -10.82 6.16 3.13
C ASP A 137 -11.77 5.02 3.56
N PRO A 138 -12.24 5.03 4.82
CA PRO A 138 -13.17 4.01 5.31
C PRO A 138 -14.58 4.17 4.71
N THR A 139 -14.88 5.33 4.11
CA THR A 139 -16.19 5.60 3.49
C THR A 139 -16.27 5.16 2.04
N PHE A 140 -15.16 4.75 1.43
CA PHE A 140 -15.15 4.27 0.06
C PHE A 140 -16.08 3.07 -0.11
N GLY A 141 -16.77 3.00 -1.24
CA GLY A 141 -17.71 1.94 -1.57
C GLY A 141 -17.06 0.59 -1.89
N TRP A 142 -17.70 -0.16 -2.77
CA TRP A 142 -17.19 -1.41 -3.31
C TRP A 142 -16.09 -1.17 -4.35
N GLY A 143 -15.15 -2.11 -4.49
CA GLY A 143 -14.04 -2.03 -5.44
C GLY A 143 -12.75 -1.42 -4.89
N GLU A 144 -11.94 -0.88 -5.81
CA GLU A 144 -10.55 -0.46 -5.57
C GLU A 144 -10.37 1.05 -5.76
N ASN A 145 -9.53 1.68 -4.93
CA ASN A 145 -9.28 3.13 -4.94
C ASN A 145 -7.80 3.47 -5.21
N GLY A 146 -7.21 2.74 -6.16
CA GLY A 146 -5.81 2.92 -6.56
C GLY A 146 -4.80 2.31 -5.59
N ARG A 147 -3.52 2.39 -5.95
CA ARG A 147 -2.42 1.86 -5.15
C ARG A 147 -1.96 2.94 -4.18
N ARG A 148 -2.55 2.98 -2.98
CA ARG A 148 -2.37 4.07 -2.01
C ARG A 148 -2.18 3.55 -0.59
N GLY A 149 -1.56 4.33 0.27
CA GLY A 149 -1.42 4.06 1.70
C GLY A 149 0.03 4.05 2.18
N GLY A 150 0.43 3.01 2.90
CA GLY A 150 1.72 2.98 3.61
C GLY A 150 2.90 2.73 2.68
N VAL A 151 3.02 1.49 2.19
CA VAL A 151 4.16 1.01 1.40
C VAL A 151 3.69 0.42 0.08
N LEU A 152 4.30 0.84 -1.03
CA LEU A 152 4.12 0.26 -2.36
C LEU A 152 5.46 -0.21 -2.92
N TRP A 153 5.54 -1.51 -3.20
CA TRP A 153 6.65 -2.11 -3.93
C TRP A 153 6.16 -2.64 -5.28
N GLU A 154 6.80 -2.16 -6.35
CA GLU A 154 6.55 -2.60 -7.71
C GLU A 154 7.85 -3.13 -8.32
N ASN A 155 7.85 -4.38 -8.76
CA ASN A 155 9.02 -5.11 -9.25
C ASN A 155 10.20 -5.11 -8.26
N VAL A 156 9.92 -5.32 -6.97
CA VAL A 156 10.94 -5.38 -5.91
C VAL A 156 11.23 -6.82 -5.53
N SER A 157 12.51 -7.19 -5.45
CA SER A 157 12.90 -8.57 -5.12
C SER A 157 14.01 -8.70 -4.09
N ASP A 158 14.08 -9.88 -3.47
CA ASP A 158 15.16 -10.25 -2.54
C ASP A 158 15.35 -9.22 -1.41
N SER A 159 14.24 -8.63 -0.93
CA SER A 159 14.20 -7.49 -0.02
C SER A 159 13.48 -7.82 1.29
N ILE A 160 13.68 -6.97 2.30
CA ILE A 160 13.17 -7.17 3.66
C ILE A 160 12.45 -5.91 4.12
N ILE A 161 11.26 -6.08 4.69
CA ILE A 161 10.58 -5.07 5.51
C ILE A 161 10.25 -5.68 6.88
N THR A 162 10.82 -5.10 7.94
CA THR A 162 10.66 -5.65 9.28
C THR A 162 10.62 -4.61 10.38
N ARG A 163 9.84 -4.90 11.43
CA ARG A 163 9.61 -4.02 12.59
C ARG A 163 9.06 -2.64 12.18
N CYS A 164 8.35 -2.59 11.07
CA CYS A 164 7.70 -1.38 10.58
C CYS A 164 6.24 -1.31 11.03
N ILE A 165 5.71 -0.10 11.08
CA ILE A 165 4.30 0.20 11.38
C ILE A 165 3.71 0.87 10.14
N ALA A 166 2.50 0.52 9.73
CA ALA A 166 1.80 1.18 8.62
C ALA A 166 0.29 1.19 8.85
N LYS A 167 -0.15 1.82 9.94
CA LYS A 167 -1.55 1.82 10.37
C LYS A 167 -2.35 2.98 9.79
N ARG A 168 -3.69 2.85 9.79
CA ARG A 168 -4.61 3.92 9.35
C ARG A 168 -4.30 4.37 7.92
N ASN A 169 -4.16 3.39 7.04
CA ASN A 169 -3.88 3.52 5.62
C ASN A 169 -5.01 2.87 4.81
N TRP A 170 -5.06 3.12 3.50
CA TRP A 170 -5.87 2.38 2.54
C TRP A 170 -5.34 0.96 2.43
N ASP A 171 -4.17 0.80 1.82
CA ASP A 171 -3.36 -0.41 1.92
C ASP A 171 -2.14 -0.13 2.81
N ALA A 172 -1.85 -0.99 3.78
CA ALA A 172 -0.64 -0.83 4.59
C ALA A 172 0.62 -1.21 3.79
N CYS A 173 0.58 -2.34 3.06
CA CYS A 173 1.66 -2.76 2.18
C CYS A 173 1.12 -3.46 0.92
N THR A 174 1.56 -3.01 -0.25
CA THR A 174 1.18 -3.57 -1.55
C THR A 174 2.41 -4.02 -2.33
N LEU A 175 2.42 -5.30 -2.72
CA LEU A 175 3.47 -5.97 -3.48
C LEU A 175 2.96 -6.28 -4.90
N ILE A 176 3.59 -5.68 -5.91
CA ILE A 176 3.23 -5.84 -7.32
C ILE A 176 4.44 -6.35 -8.08
N GLY A 177 4.34 -7.49 -8.77
CA GLY A 177 5.49 -8.05 -9.49
C GLY A 177 6.69 -8.32 -8.58
N SER A 178 6.46 -8.46 -7.27
CA SER A 178 7.51 -8.40 -6.26
C SER A 178 7.73 -9.78 -5.65
N HIS A 179 8.97 -10.25 -5.66
CA HIS A 179 9.30 -11.67 -5.47
C HIS A 179 10.39 -11.92 -4.44
N ARG A 180 10.32 -13.05 -3.73
CA ARG A 180 11.37 -13.48 -2.78
C ARG A 180 11.65 -12.48 -1.67
N ASN A 181 10.64 -11.73 -1.25
CA ASN A 181 10.75 -10.76 -0.17
C ASN A 181 10.38 -11.38 1.18
N LEU A 182 10.92 -10.80 2.24
CA LEU A 182 10.55 -11.08 3.62
C LEU A 182 9.77 -9.91 4.22
N VAL A 183 8.52 -10.16 4.59
CA VAL A 183 7.65 -9.24 5.32
C VAL A 183 7.46 -9.83 6.71
N GLU A 184 8.17 -9.30 7.71
CA GLU A 184 8.25 -9.95 9.03
C GLU A 184 8.12 -9.00 10.22
N SER A 185 7.37 -9.39 11.25
CA SER A 185 7.26 -8.65 12.51
C SER A 185 6.79 -7.19 12.35
N ASN A 186 5.89 -6.94 11.40
CA ASN A 186 5.31 -5.61 11.17
C ASN A 186 3.94 -5.44 11.81
N ASP A 187 3.54 -4.19 12.04
CA ASP A 187 2.17 -3.81 12.43
C ASP A 187 1.49 -3.03 11.30
N PHE A 188 0.74 -3.75 10.46
CA PHE A 188 0.02 -3.23 9.29
C PHE A 188 -1.49 -3.21 9.53
N SER A 189 -1.88 -3.00 10.79
CA SER A 189 -3.28 -3.07 11.23
C SER A 189 -4.08 -1.80 10.95
N GLU A 190 -5.41 -1.88 11.11
CA GLU A 190 -6.34 -0.74 11.05
C GLU A 190 -6.31 -0.04 9.69
N THR A 191 -6.54 -0.80 8.62
CA THR A 191 -6.59 -0.26 7.25
C THR A 191 -8.01 -0.25 6.71
N SER A 192 -8.30 0.69 5.79
CA SER A 192 -9.62 0.80 5.15
C SER A 192 -9.75 -0.02 3.87
N ASN A 193 -8.74 -0.80 3.49
CA ASN A 193 -8.82 -1.70 2.34
C ASN A 193 -8.08 -3.00 2.63
N THR A 194 -6.74 -2.99 2.62
CA THR A 194 -5.95 -4.20 2.90
C THR A 194 -4.80 -3.98 3.86
N CYS A 195 -4.48 -4.95 4.71
CA CYS A 195 -3.23 -4.89 5.48
C CYS A 195 -2.04 -5.30 4.61
N LEU A 196 -2.24 -6.32 3.77
CA LEU A 196 -1.25 -6.76 2.80
C LEU A 196 -1.92 -7.18 1.49
N LYS A 197 -1.42 -6.66 0.38
CA LYS A 197 -1.90 -7.00 -0.97
C LYS A 197 -0.79 -7.55 -1.84
N LEU A 198 -1.03 -8.69 -2.48
CA LEU A 198 -0.14 -9.32 -3.45
C LEU A 198 -0.80 -9.34 -4.83
N TRP A 199 -0.09 -8.83 -5.83
CA TRP A 199 -0.50 -8.86 -7.23
C TRP A 199 0.66 -9.34 -8.11
N ASN A 200 0.55 -10.54 -8.67
CA ASN A 200 1.67 -11.20 -9.36
C ASN A 200 2.95 -11.20 -8.50
N ALA A 201 2.81 -11.48 -7.21
CA ALA A 201 3.89 -11.45 -6.23
C ALA A 201 4.12 -12.87 -5.71
N CYS A 202 5.33 -13.40 -5.90
CA CYS A 202 5.61 -14.83 -5.75
C CYS A 202 6.78 -15.10 -4.83
N ASP A 203 6.79 -16.30 -4.22
CA ASP A 203 7.91 -16.80 -3.44
C ASP A 203 8.26 -15.90 -2.24
N ASN A 204 7.33 -15.06 -1.77
CA ASN A 204 7.50 -14.19 -0.61
C ASN A 204 7.23 -14.95 0.69
N ARG A 205 7.83 -14.48 1.78
CA ARG A 205 7.63 -14.98 3.15
C ARG A 205 7.01 -13.89 4.00
N VAL A 206 5.85 -14.18 4.58
CA VAL A 206 5.05 -13.26 5.39
C VAL A 206 4.89 -13.86 6.78
N LEU A 207 5.67 -13.37 7.75
CA LEU A 207 5.90 -14.05 9.03
C LEU A 207 5.59 -13.15 10.22
N ASP A 208 4.81 -13.64 11.18
CA ASP A 208 4.69 -13.03 12.51
C ASP A 208 4.23 -11.54 12.47
N ASN A 209 3.42 -11.16 11.47
CA ASN A 209 2.90 -9.80 11.33
C ASN A 209 1.54 -9.63 12.04
N LYS A 210 1.24 -8.40 12.46
CA LYS A 210 -0.12 -7.98 12.81
C LYS A 210 -0.80 -7.39 11.57
N LEU A 211 -1.65 -8.18 10.95
CA LEU A 211 -2.40 -7.85 9.74
C LEU A 211 -3.90 -7.81 10.07
N ARG A 212 -4.29 -7.10 11.14
CA ARG A 212 -5.66 -7.15 11.69
C ARG A 212 -6.45 -5.88 11.39
N TYR A 213 -7.77 -5.94 11.42
CA TYR A 213 -8.64 -4.79 11.10
C TYR A 213 -8.36 -4.21 9.71
N GLY A 214 -8.11 -5.07 8.71
CA GLY A 214 -8.24 -4.69 7.30
C GLY A 214 -9.71 -4.72 6.93
N ILE A 215 -10.43 -3.64 7.24
CA ILE A 215 -11.90 -3.63 7.18
C ILE A 215 -12.43 -2.27 6.76
N ARG A 216 -13.41 -2.31 5.86
CA ARG A 216 -14.20 -1.16 5.39
C ARG A 216 -15.66 -1.46 5.56
N ILE A 217 -16.27 -0.89 6.60
CA ILE A 217 -17.66 -1.11 6.94
C ILE A 217 -18.20 0.12 7.68
N ASP A 218 -19.38 0.60 7.28
CA ASP A 218 -20.07 1.68 7.98
C ASP A 218 -21.00 1.13 9.08
N PRO A 219 -21.30 1.92 10.13
CA PRO A 219 -22.27 1.52 11.14
C PRO A 219 -23.62 1.14 10.52
N GLY A 220 -24.08 -0.07 10.83
CA GLY A 220 -25.35 -0.59 10.33
C GLY A 220 -25.24 -1.40 9.04
N GLU A 221 -24.06 -1.47 8.40
CA GLU A 221 -23.84 -2.43 7.32
C GLU A 221 -23.74 -3.86 7.88
N VAL A 222 -24.32 -4.80 7.15
CA VAL A 222 -24.27 -6.23 7.50
C VAL A 222 -22.94 -6.85 7.07
N HIS A 223 -22.42 -6.41 5.93
CA HIS A 223 -21.20 -6.92 5.32
C HIS A 223 -20.19 -5.80 5.19
N ALA A 224 -18.94 -6.10 5.53
CA ALA A 224 -17.83 -5.31 5.09
C ALA A 224 -17.79 -5.32 3.55
N ARG A 225 -17.30 -4.22 2.98
CA ARG A 225 -17.08 -4.09 1.54
C ARG A 225 -15.86 -4.94 1.14
N ASP A 226 -15.34 -4.76 -0.08
CA ASP A 226 -14.16 -5.50 -0.62
C ASP A 226 -12.83 -5.21 0.10
N SER A 227 -12.80 -5.43 1.42
CA SER A 227 -11.68 -5.20 2.32
C SER A 227 -11.28 -6.50 3.00
N THR A 228 -10.00 -6.66 3.26
CA THR A 228 -9.47 -7.90 3.84
C THR A 228 -8.16 -7.64 4.56
N CYS A 229 -7.84 -8.45 5.55
CA CYS A 229 -6.51 -8.43 6.15
C CYS A 229 -5.43 -8.80 5.10
N VAL A 230 -5.62 -9.87 4.32
CA VAL A 230 -4.66 -10.28 3.28
C VAL A 230 -5.37 -10.54 1.96
N LEU A 231 -4.99 -9.80 0.92
CA LEU A 231 -5.48 -9.98 -0.45
C LEU A 231 -4.41 -10.59 -1.35
N ILE A 232 -4.72 -11.69 -2.03
CA ILE A 232 -3.82 -12.39 -2.94
C ILE A 232 -4.50 -12.54 -4.30
N GLU A 233 -3.89 -11.99 -5.34
CA GLU A 233 -4.45 -11.95 -6.69
C GLU A 233 -3.42 -12.21 -7.79
N SER A 234 -3.93 -12.51 -8.98
CA SER A 234 -3.18 -12.34 -10.24
C SER A 234 -1.89 -13.14 -10.33
N GLY A 235 -1.94 -14.45 -10.09
CA GLY A 235 -0.75 -15.30 -10.21
C GLY A 235 0.25 -15.16 -9.07
N SER A 236 -0.19 -14.77 -7.88
CA SER A 236 0.67 -14.65 -6.70
C SER A 236 0.91 -16.02 -6.07
N ASN A 237 1.98 -16.68 -6.49
CA ASN A 237 2.21 -18.11 -6.26
C ASN A 237 3.32 -18.39 -5.24
N ARG A 238 3.26 -19.58 -4.60
CA ARG A 238 4.33 -20.11 -3.72
C ARG A 238 4.74 -19.19 -2.57
N ASN A 239 3.85 -18.32 -2.13
CA ASN A 239 4.09 -17.50 -0.95
C ASN A 239 3.85 -18.32 0.33
N ARG A 240 4.56 -17.98 1.41
CA ARG A 240 4.42 -18.62 2.72
C ARG A 240 3.96 -17.62 3.76
N PHE A 241 2.79 -17.86 4.34
CA PHE A 241 2.18 -17.04 5.38
C PHE A 241 2.18 -17.83 6.70
N LEU A 242 3.04 -17.44 7.64
CA LEU A 242 3.20 -18.17 8.90
C LEU A 242 2.92 -17.27 10.10
N ARG A 243 2.05 -17.71 11.02
CA ARG A 243 1.81 -17.07 12.33
C ARG A 243 1.42 -15.59 12.26
N ASN A 244 0.68 -15.18 11.22
CA ASN A 244 0.16 -13.82 11.14
C ASN A 244 -1.16 -13.69 11.92
N ASP A 245 -1.36 -12.54 12.54
CA ASP A 245 -2.64 -12.15 13.16
C ASP A 245 -3.49 -11.40 12.12
N CYS A 246 -4.42 -12.11 11.50
CA CYS A 246 -5.33 -11.63 10.46
C CYS A 246 -6.77 -11.44 10.97
N ARG A 247 -6.96 -11.18 12.28
CA ARG A 247 -8.29 -11.10 12.90
C ARG A 247 -9.04 -9.81 12.54
N TYR A 248 -10.37 -9.86 12.69
CA TYR A 248 -11.25 -8.69 12.62
C TYR A 248 -11.23 -7.91 11.29
N GLY A 249 -10.82 -8.55 10.20
CA GLY A 249 -10.90 -7.96 8.85
C GLY A 249 -12.31 -7.96 8.28
N GLY A 250 -12.48 -7.39 7.08
CA GLY A 250 -13.61 -7.73 6.23
C GLY A 250 -13.57 -9.22 5.95
N ASP A 251 -12.62 -9.66 5.14
CA ASP A 251 -12.12 -11.04 5.19
C ASP A 251 -10.81 -11.16 6.00
N GLY A 252 -10.49 -12.36 6.48
CA GLY A 252 -9.19 -12.65 7.08
C GLY A 252 -8.11 -12.90 6.01
N ILE A 253 -8.30 -13.89 5.15
CA ILE A 253 -7.43 -14.11 3.98
C ILE A 253 -8.31 -14.32 2.75
N PHE A 254 -8.12 -13.49 1.73
CA PHE A 254 -8.86 -13.54 0.48
C PHE A 254 -7.92 -13.84 -0.70
N ILE A 255 -8.06 -15.02 -1.30
CA ILE A 255 -7.45 -15.37 -2.58
C ILE A 255 -8.48 -15.21 -3.68
N ARG A 256 -8.32 -14.16 -4.48
CA ARG A 256 -9.30 -13.71 -5.47
C ARG A 256 -8.79 -13.93 -6.90
N VAL A 257 -9.71 -14.28 -7.81
CA VAL A 257 -9.41 -14.67 -9.20
C VAL A 257 -10.34 -13.94 -10.20
N LEU A 258 -10.59 -12.64 -9.99
CA LEU A 258 -11.50 -11.87 -10.85
C LEU A 258 -10.99 -11.68 -12.29
N ASN A 259 -9.67 -11.74 -12.49
CA ASN A 259 -9.04 -11.65 -13.80
C ASN A 259 -8.74 -13.02 -14.43
N GLN A 260 -9.32 -14.10 -13.92
CA GLN A 260 -9.11 -15.48 -14.39
C GLN A 260 -7.67 -16.00 -14.22
N TRP A 261 -6.84 -15.31 -13.42
CA TRP A 261 -5.48 -15.75 -13.12
C TRP A 261 -5.36 -16.23 -11.68
N VAL A 262 -5.36 -17.56 -11.52
CA VAL A 262 -5.31 -18.23 -10.21
C VAL A 262 -3.99 -17.95 -9.48
N SER A 263 -4.09 -17.87 -8.15
CA SER A 263 -2.94 -17.80 -7.24
C SER A 263 -2.82 -19.11 -6.46
N GLU A 264 -1.73 -19.83 -6.65
CA GLU A 264 -1.60 -21.25 -6.29
C GLU A 264 -0.32 -21.57 -5.53
N GLU A 265 -0.28 -22.76 -4.94
CA GLU A 265 0.87 -23.29 -4.19
C GLU A 265 1.27 -22.40 -3.00
N ASN A 266 0.40 -21.51 -2.56
CA ASN A 266 0.62 -20.75 -1.34
C ASN A 266 0.40 -21.65 -0.13
N TYR A 267 1.20 -21.41 0.91
CA TYR A 267 1.21 -22.20 2.13
C TYR A 267 0.90 -21.30 3.33
N PHE A 268 -0.16 -21.65 4.07
CA PHE A 268 -0.67 -20.90 5.20
C PHE A 268 -0.60 -21.77 6.45
N GLU A 269 0.15 -21.34 7.46
CA GLU A 269 0.29 -22.09 8.71
C GLU A 269 0.19 -21.20 9.95
N GLU A 270 -0.64 -21.62 10.90
CA GLU A 270 -0.81 -20.97 12.21
C GLU A 270 -1.23 -19.49 12.14
N ASN A 271 -1.84 -19.05 11.04
CA ASN A 271 -2.44 -17.73 10.97
C ASN A 271 -3.77 -17.71 11.73
N ASP A 272 -4.10 -16.58 12.34
CA ASP A 272 -5.36 -16.37 13.05
C ASP A 272 -6.26 -15.44 12.24
N CYS A 273 -7.26 -15.99 11.57
CA CYS A 273 -8.22 -15.27 10.72
C CYS A 273 -9.58 -15.09 11.42
N SER A 274 -9.63 -15.28 12.74
CA SER A 274 -10.88 -15.30 13.51
C SER A 274 -11.57 -13.93 13.52
N TYR A 275 -12.89 -13.94 13.75
CA TYR A 275 -13.72 -12.75 13.90
C TYR A 275 -13.75 -11.84 12.67
N ALA A 276 -13.45 -12.36 11.48
CA ALA A 276 -13.67 -11.63 10.23
C ALA A 276 -15.16 -11.28 10.09
N ASN A 277 -15.47 -10.07 9.64
CA ASN A 277 -16.86 -9.64 9.47
C ASN A 277 -17.56 -10.46 8.37
N ASN A 278 -16.89 -10.66 7.24
CA ASN A 278 -17.28 -11.53 6.15
C ASN A 278 -16.64 -12.92 6.37
N ASN A 279 -15.65 -13.30 5.56
CA ASN A 279 -15.09 -14.65 5.55
C ASN A 279 -13.76 -14.72 6.32
N CYS A 280 -13.58 -15.68 7.23
CA CYS A 280 -12.27 -15.89 7.85
C CYS A 280 -11.23 -16.25 6.76
N VAL A 281 -11.61 -17.16 5.87
CA VAL A 281 -10.83 -17.50 4.67
C VAL A 281 -11.76 -17.60 3.48
N GLU A 282 -11.48 -16.81 2.44
CA GLU A 282 -12.11 -16.91 1.13
C GLU A 282 -11.06 -17.25 0.08
N ALA A 283 -11.16 -18.43 -0.54
CA ALA A 283 -10.13 -18.90 -1.46
C ALA A 283 -10.73 -19.45 -2.75
N TRP A 284 -10.65 -18.67 -3.83
CA TRP A 284 -11.16 -19.04 -5.16
C TRP A 284 -10.06 -19.60 -6.07
N ALA A 285 -9.02 -20.19 -5.49
CA ALA A 285 -7.88 -20.72 -6.23
C ALA A 285 -7.42 -22.09 -5.71
N PRO A 286 -7.08 -23.03 -6.60
CA PRO A 286 -6.70 -24.39 -6.22
C PRO A 286 -5.26 -24.46 -5.67
N ARG A 287 -4.90 -25.64 -5.14
CA ARG A 287 -3.52 -26.02 -4.77
C ARG A 287 -2.87 -25.16 -3.68
N ASN A 288 -3.68 -24.46 -2.87
CA ASN A 288 -3.20 -23.79 -1.66
C ASN A 288 -3.28 -24.74 -0.46
N THR A 289 -2.31 -24.66 0.45
CA THR A 289 -2.19 -25.56 1.61
C THR A 289 -2.44 -24.80 2.91
N TRP A 290 -3.29 -25.33 3.78
CA TRP A 290 -3.72 -24.69 5.02
C TRP A 290 -3.46 -25.63 6.21
N VAL A 291 -2.65 -25.19 7.17
CA VAL A 291 -2.17 -26.02 8.29
C VAL A 291 -2.35 -25.28 9.61
N ARG A 292 -3.16 -25.81 10.54
CA ARG A 292 -3.34 -25.24 11.90
C ARG A 292 -3.71 -23.75 11.96
N ASN A 293 -4.35 -23.21 10.91
CA ASN A 293 -4.91 -21.86 10.95
C ASN A 293 -6.18 -21.83 11.81
N LYS A 294 -6.48 -20.68 12.41
CA LYS A 294 -7.75 -20.44 13.10
C LYS A 294 -8.68 -19.64 12.18
N ALA A 295 -9.89 -20.13 12.02
CA ALA A 295 -10.94 -19.54 11.20
C ALA A 295 -12.27 -19.77 11.93
N ASN A 296 -12.52 -18.98 12.97
CA ASN A 296 -13.72 -19.10 13.80
C ASN A 296 -14.33 -17.74 14.12
N HIS A 297 -15.63 -17.74 14.39
CA HIS A 297 -16.42 -16.55 14.71
C HIS A 297 -16.49 -15.48 13.60
N GLY A 298 -16.21 -15.84 12.35
CA GLY A 298 -16.60 -15.04 11.19
C GLY A 298 -17.95 -15.45 10.61
N SER A 299 -18.43 -14.77 9.57
CA SER A 299 -19.68 -15.13 8.90
C SER A 299 -19.56 -16.43 8.09
N TYR A 300 -18.38 -16.71 7.52
CA TYR A 300 -18.08 -17.95 6.82
C TYR A 300 -16.59 -18.33 6.94
N GLY A 301 -16.28 -19.62 6.77
CA GLY A 301 -14.90 -20.13 6.75
C GLY A 301 -14.31 -20.39 8.12
#